data_AF-A0A7C1BU18-F1
#
_entry.id   AF-A0A7C1BU18-F1
#
_cell.length_a   1.000
_cell.length_b   1.000
_cell.length_c   1.000
_cell.angle_alpha   90.00
_cell.angle_beta   90.00
_cell.angle_gamma   90.00
#
_symmetry.space_group_name_H-M   'P 1'
#
loop_
_entity.id
_entity.type
_entity.pdbx_description
1 polymer ?
#
loop_
_entity_poly.entity_id
_entity_poly.type
_entity_poly.pdbx_seq_one_letter_code
_entity_poly.pdbx_strand_id
1 'polypeptide(L)' 'MLLKDGYKFARSKGSHRIYIKGTKRVVLPFHSGKTLHPKIIKQVIKAIEPTQK' A
#
# COMPACT_ATOMS: atom_id res chain seq x y z
N MET A 1 7.89 -0.61 4.82
CA MET A 1 7.11 0.64 4.69
C MET A 1 5.65 0.40 5.05
N LEU A 2 4.85 -0.37 4.28
CA LEU A 2 3.49 -0.77 4.74
C LEU A 2 3.51 -1.86 5.82
N LEU A 3 4.21 -2.98 5.56
CA LEU A 3 4.28 -4.09 6.53
C LEU A 3 4.91 -3.66 7.87
N LYS A 4 5.93 -2.79 7.80
CA LYS A 4 6.58 -2.20 8.99
C LYS A 4 5.64 -1.29 9.78
N ASP A 5 4.71 -0.61 9.12
CA ASP A 5 3.67 0.20 9.77
C ASP A 5 2.53 -0.66 10.35
N GLY A 6 2.53 -1.98 10.12
CA GLY A 6 1.51 -2.89 10.64
C GLY A 6 0.35 -3.18 9.68
N TYR A 7 0.46 -2.75 8.42
CA TYR A 7 -0.41 -3.30 7.37
C TYR A 7 -0.11 -4.77 7.14
N LYS A 8 -1.15 -5.58 6.97
CA LYS A 8 -1.05 -6.99 6.61
C LYS A 8 -1.40 -7.18 5.14
N PHE A 9 -0.69 -8.07 4.47
CA PHE A 9 -1.09 -8.52 3.13
C PHE A 9 -2.40 -9.31 3.25
N ALA A 10 -3.41 -8.92 2.49
CA ALA A 10 -4.71 -9.58 2.50
C ALA A 10 -4.85 -10.58 1.35
N ARG A 11 -4.68 -10.11 0.12
CA ARG A 11 -4.73 -10.96 -1.09
C ARG A 11 -4.14 -10.24 -2.30
N SER A 12 -3.89 -11.02 -3.35
CA SER A 12 -3.66 -10.52 -4.71
C SER A 12 -4.88 -10.79 -5.58
N LYS A 13 -5.23 -9.86 -6.46
CA LYS A 13 -6.23 -10.07 -7.51
C LYS A 13 -5.69 -9.48 -8.81
N GLY A 14 -5.35 -10.37 -9.75
CA GLY A 14 -4.66 -9.97 -10.98
C GLY A 14 -3.35 -9.23 -10.68
N SER A 15 -3.13 -8.11 -11.37
CA SER A 15 -1.94 -7.26 -11.22
C SER A 15 -1.97 -6.34 -9.99
N HIS A 16 -2.77 -6.64 -8.96
CA HIS A 16 -2.88 -5.80 -7.77
C HIS A 16 -2.74 -6.59 -6.48
N ARG A 17 -2.06 -5.98 -5.51
CA ARG A 17 -1.93 -6.45 -4.12
C ARG A 17 -2.71 -5.57 -3.19
N ILE A 18 -3.38 -6.19 -2.22
CA ILE A 18 -4.22 -5.50 -1.23
C ILE A 18 -3.56 -5.65 0.15
N TYR A 19 -3.42 -4.54 0.86
CA TYR A 19 -2.90 -4.46 2.23
C TYR A 19 -3.91 -3.77 3.16
N ILE A 20 -4.06 -4.26 4.39
CA ILE A 20 -5.08 -3.80 5.34
C ILE A 20 -4.47 -3.53 6.72
N LYS A 21 -4.87 -2.43 7.36
CA LYS A 21 -4.56 -2.06 8.76
C LYS A 21 -5.82 -1.48 9.41
N GLY A 22 -6.51 -2.27 10.24
CA GLY A 22 -7.81 -1.88 10.79
C GLY A 22 -8.82 -1.59 9.68
N THR A 23 -9.38 -0.38 9.66
CA THR A 23 -10.30 0.09 8.61
C THR A 23 -9.61 0.65 7.37
N LYS A 24 -8.27 0.84 7.40
CA LYS A 24 -7.51 1.36 6.25
C LYS A 24 -7.16 0.24 5.27
N ARG A 25 -7.42 0.47 3.99
CA ARG A 25 -7.08 -0.43 2.88
C ARG A 25 -6.22 0.28 1.85
N VAL A 26 -5.11 -0.34 1.45
CA VAL A 26 -4.21 0.13 0.38
C VAL A 26 -4.17 -0.91 -0.72
N VAL A 27 -4.38 -0.49 -1.97
CA VAL A 27 -4.32 -1.36 -3.16
C VAL A 27 -3.19 -0.85 -4.05
N LEU A 28 -2.23 -1.71 -4.37
CA LEU A 28 -1.07 -1.35 -5.18
C LEU A 28 -1.00 -2.22 -6.43
N PRO A 29 -0.65 -1.63 -7.59
CA PRO A 29 -0.28 -2.43 -8.74
C PRO A 29 1.01 -3.22 -8.42
N PHE A 30 1.04 -4.46 -8.87
CA PHE A 30 2.16 -5.36 -8.68
C PHE A 30 2.36 -6.18 -9.96
N HIS A 31 3.49 -5.93 -10.61
CA HIS A 31 3.98 -6.63 -11.79
C HIS A 31 5.49 -6.75 -11.65
N SER A 32 6.03 -7.95 -11.90
CA SER A 32 7.46 -8.20 -11.88
C SER A 32 8.18 -7.26 -12.86
N GLY A 33 9.30 -6.68 -12.42
CA GLY A 33 10.17 -5.85 -13.26
C GLY A 33 9.69 -4.41 -13.50
N LYS A 34 8.62 -3.95 -12.84
CA LYS A 34 8.12 -2.56 -13.00
C LYS A 34 8.22 -1.76 -11.71
N THR A 35 8.86 -0.60 -11.78
CA THR A 35 8.89 0.40 -10.69
C THR A 35 7.53 1.09 -10.57
N LEU A 36 7.08 1.35 -9.34
CA LEU A 36 5.86 2.12 -9.10
C LEU A 36 6.06 3.57 -9.52
N HIS A 37 5.05 4.15 -10.18
CA HIS A 37 5.07 5.56 -10.50
C HIS A 37 5.17 6.43 -9.22
N PRO A 38 5.94 7.54 -9.20
CA PRO A 38 6.13 8.36 -8.01
C PRO A 38 4.83 8.82 -7.32
N LYS A 39 3.76 9.04 -8.10
CA LYS A 39 2.43 9.36 -7.54
C LYS A 39 1.91 8.29 -6.58
N ILE A 40 2.12 7.01 -6.90
CA ILE A 40 1.70 5.89 -6.07
C ILE A 40 2.55 5.83 -4.80
N ILE A 41 3.86 6.06 -4.92
CA ILE A 41 4.76 6.12 -3.76
C ILE A 41 4.32 7.21 -2.78
N LYS A 42 4.01 8.42 -3.27
CA LYS A 42 3.47 9.52 -2.44
C LYS A 42 2.17 9.12 -1.72
N GLN A 43 1.27 8.41 -2.40
CA GLN A 43 0.03 7.91 -1.78
C GLN A 43 0.31 6.86 -0.70
N VAL A 44 1.31 5.99 -0.90
CA VAL A 44 1.72 5.00 0.11
C VAL A 44 2.29 5.69 1.35
N ILE A 45 3.15 6.70 1.17
CA ILE A 45 3.69 7.50 2.29
C ILE A 45 2.54 8.13 3.08
N LYS A 46 1.63 8.81 2.41
CA LYS A 46 0.47 9.43 3.05
C LYS A 46 -0.42 8.44 3.80
N ALA A 47 -0.49 7.18 3.34
CA ALA A 47 -1.29 6.15 4.01
C ALA A 47 -0.71 5.71 5.36
N ILE A 48 0.63 5.73 5.49
CA ILE A 48 1.35 5.36 6.72
C ILE A 48 1.62 6.56 7.64
N GLU A 49 1.46 7.79 7.15
CA GLU A 49 1.59 8.98 8.00
C GLU A 49 0.49 8.99 9.08
N PRO A 50 0.84 9.32 10.33
CA PRO A 50 -0.15 9.52 11.38
C PRO A 50 -1.04 10.70 10.98
N THR A 51 -2.35 10.49 11.03
CA THR A 51 -3.31 11.58 10.91
C THR A 51 -3.14 12.46 12.14
N GLN A 52 -2.40 13.56 12.02
CA GLN A 52 -2.45 14.62 13.02
C GLN A 52 -3.90 15.10 13.07
N LYS A 53 -4.54 14.90 14.22
CA LYS A 53 -5.86 15.46 14.54
C LYS A 53 -5.71 16.92 14.91
#